data_AF-Q178S3-F1
#
_entry.id   AF-Q178S3-F1
#
_cell.length_a   1.000
_cell.length_b   1.000
_cell.length_c   1.000
_cell.angle_alpha   90.00
_cell.angle_beta   90.00
_cell.angle_gamma   90.00
#
_symmetry.space_group_name_H-M   'P 1'
#
loop_
_entity.id
_entity.type
_entity.pdbx_description
1 polymer ?
#
loop_
_entity_poly.entity_id
_entity_poly.type
_entity_poly.pdbx_seq_one_letter_code
_entity_poly.pdbx_strand_id
1 'polypeptide(L)'
;MTGSENVTVPLLDSDTLWSNPLFNDSSDTVILVTGWTSNINGSNRAIDTIFSAYQARGGHNFVVIDTSDFVDTLYTWSAFNTNELGEALAVGLQHLINFVPLEKIHLIGHSLGAHIVGRAGRHFQTLTNASIPRITGLDPANPCFNEGEALSGISRGDADFVDIIHSNAKVLGKRDPIGDVDFYPNGVVSVQPGCLDPSCSHARAWELYAETVHPGNENHLLAVKCNSILSLDTGACPGKAIPLGFACPRTAKGNYFLKTNDKFPFGKNL
;
A
#
# COMPACT_ATOMS: atom_id res chain seq x y z
N MET A 1 3.31 9.32 -13.36
CA MET A 1 2.52 9.64 -14.56
C MET A 1 1.89 11.01 -14.36
N THR A 2 1.97 11.92 -15.32
CA THR A 2 1.15 13.13 -15.32
C THR A 2 0.12 13.02 -16.43
N GLY A 3 -1.01 13.73 -16.33
CA GLY A 3 -2.19 13.55 -17.19
C GLY A 3 -1.98 13.76 -18.71
N SER A 4 -0.78 14.12 -19.16
CA SER A 4 -0.43 14.29 -20.58
C SER A 4 0.87 13.59 -21.01
N GLU A 5 1.77 13.23 -20.08
CA GLU A 5 3.08 12.65 -20.39
C GLU A 5 3.54 11.64 -19.33
N ASN A 6 4.04 10.49 -19.79
CA ASN A 6 4.71 9.49 -18.97
C ASN A 6 6.22 9.67 -19.09
N VAL A 7 6.88 9.97 -17.97
CA VAL A 7 8.34 10.03 -17.87
C VAL A 7 8.82 8.77 -17.16
N THR A 8 9.67 8.00 -17.83
CA THR A 8 10.31 6.80 -17.27
C THR A 8 11.79 7.09 -17.07
N VAL A 9 12.28 6.83 -15.86
CA VAL A 9 13.68 7.04 -15.47
C VAL A 9 14.19 5.74 -14.81
N PRO A 10 15.40 5.26 -15.14
CA PRO A 10 16.00 4.14 -14.44
C PRO A 10 16.08 4.42 -12.94
N LEU A 11 15.77 3.43 -12.10
CA LEU A 11 15.76 3.61 -10.63
C LEU A 11 17.11 4.08 -10.08
N LEU A 12 18.21 3.65 -10.70
CA LEU A 12 19.57 4.03 -10.31
C LEU A 12 19.97 5.44 -10.77
N ASP A 13 19.22 6.04 -11.70
CA ASP A 13 19.41 7.42 -12.20
C ASP A 13 18.30 8.35 -11.70
N SER A 14 17.75 8.05 -10.51
CA SER A 14 16.52 8.66 -9.98
C SER A 14 16.57 10.20 -9.85
N ASP A 15 17.76 10.80 -9.71
CA ASP A 15 17.94 12.26 -9.68
C ASP A 15 17.33 12.96 -10.91
N THR A 16 17.30 12.28 -12.05
CA THR A 16 16.68 12.76 -13.29
C THR A 16 15.16 12.90 -13.15
N LEU A 17 14.53 12.03 -12.35
CA LEU A 17 13.09 12.09 -12.06
C LEU A 17 12.77 13.25 -11.12
N TRP A 18 13.58 13.43 -10.07
CA TRP A 18 13.39 14.46 -9.05
C TRP A 18 13.63 15.88 -9.57
N SER A 19 14.53 16.00 -10.54
CA SER A 19 14.83 17.28 -11.22
C SER A 19 13.89 17.58 -12.40
N ASN A 20 12.91 16.72 -12.68
CA ASN A 20 12.01 16.91 -13.80
C ASN A 20 11.05 18.08 -13.55
N PRO A 21 10.81 18.99 -14.51
CA PRO A 21 9.88 20.12 -14.33
C PRO A 21 8.43 19.75 -13.99
N LEU A 22 8.02 18.51 -14.26
CA LEU A 22 6.71 17.98 -13.90
C LEU A 22 6.63 17.51 -12.44
N PHE A 23 7.77 17.37 -11.77
CA PHE A 23 7.85 17.02 -10.36
C PHE A 23 7.80 18.29 -9.50
N ASN A 24 6.88 18.34 -8.54
CA ASN A 24 6.69 19.50 -7.68
C ASN A 24 7.20 19.20 -6.26
N ASP A 25 8.37 19.75 -5.89
CA ASP A 25 9.00 19.59 -4.57
C ASP A 25 8.13 20.09 -3.38
N SER A 26 7.14 20.92 -3.68
CA SER A 26 6.22 21.47 -2.69
C SER A 26 5.03 20.55 -2.43
N SER A 27 4.76 19.57 -3.31
CA SER A 27 3.69 18.58 -3.17
C SER A 27 4.13 17.36 -2.35
N ASP A 28 3.15 16.64 -1.79
CA ASP A 28 3.40 15.33 -1.18
C ASP A 28 3.79 14.31 -2.26
N THR A 29 4.67 13.36 -1.94
CA THR A 29 5.15 12.36 -2.90
C THR A 29 4.70 10.97 -2.49
N VAL A 30 3.87 10.36 -3.34
CA VAL A 30 3.34 9.01 -3.16
C VAL A 30 4.01 8.08 -4.16
N ILE A 31 4.62 7.02 -3.65
CA ILE A 31 5.34 6.02 -4.45
C ILE A 31 4.60 4.69 -4.35
N LEU A 32 4.10 4.19 -5.47
CA LEU A 32 3.38 2.92 -5.58
C LEU A 32 4.29 1.82 -6.15
N VAL A 33 4.27 0.65 -5.52
CA VAL A 33 4.87 -0.59 -6.03
C VAL A 33 3.79 -1.67 -6.15
N THR A 34 3.63 -2.25 -7.33
CA THR A 34 2.66 -3.34 -7.57
C THR A 34 3.27 -4.73 -7.37
N GLY A 35 2.43 -5.76 -7.41
CA GLY A 35 2.80 -7.13 -7.10
C GLY A 35 3.23 -8.00 -8.27
N TRP A 36 3.24 -9.33 -8.01
CA TRP A 36 3.55 -10.38 -8.97
C TRP A 36 2.77 -10.24 -10.28
N THR A 37 3.42 -10.43 -11.43
CA THR A 37 2.84 -10.31 -12.80
C THR A 37 2.28 -8.93 -13.17
N SER A 38 2.55 -7.91 -12.37
CA SER A 38 2.17 -6.54 -12.71
C SER A 38 3.14 -5.95 -13.73
N ASN A 39 2.61 -5.36 -14.79
CA ASN A 39 3.39 -4.72 -15.85
C ASN A 39 2.86 -3.29 -16.07
N ILE A 40 3.76 -2.33 -16.32
CA ILE A 40 3.38 -0.92 -16.57
C ILE A 40 3.12 -0.60 -18.04
N ASN A 41 3.56 -1.45 -18.96
CA ASN A 41 3.40 -1.30 -20.41
C ASN A 41 2.04 -1.83 -20.92
N GLY A 42 1.21 -2.39 -20.04
CA GLY A 42 -0.14 -2.87 -20.30
C GLY A 42 -1.17 -2.28 -19.34
N SER A 43 -2.42 -2.75 -19.39
CA SER A 43 -3.45 -2.29 -18.45
C SER A 43 -3.12 -2.76 -17.02
N ASN A 44 -2.92 -1.83 -16.11
CA ASN A 44 -2.67 -2.13 -14.70
C ASN A 44 -3.71 -1.42 -13.83
N ARG A 45 -4.80 -2.14 -13.55
CA ARG A 45 -5.96 -1.59 -12.82
C ARG A 45 -5.60 -1.04 -11.44
N ALA A 46 -4.61 -1.61 -10.76
CA ALA A 46 -4.19 -1.09 -9.45
C ALA A 46 -3.55 0.30 -9.59
N ILE A 47 -2.63 0.46 -10.56
CA ILE A 47 -2.01 1.74 -10.86
C ILE A 47 -3.07 2.74 -11.33
N ASP A 48 -3.87 2.37 -12.32
CA ASP A 48 -4.86 3.27 -12.94
C ASP A 48 -5.87 3.79 -11.91
N THR A 49 -6.35 2.90 -11.03
CA THR A 49 -7.37 3.25 -10.03
C THR A 49 -6.81 4.17 -8.95
N ILE A 50 -5.63 3.85 -8.41
CA ILE A 50 -5.00 4.69 -7.38
C ILE A 50 -4.54 6.03 -7.98
N PHE A 51 -3.95 6.02 -9.19
CA PHE A 51 -3.54 7.23 -9.89
C PHE A 51 -4.73 8.16 -10.14
N SER A 52 -5.86 7.63 -10.63
CA SER A 52 -7.07 8.42 -10.87
C SER A 52 -7.59 9.09 -9.60
N ALA A 53 -7.50 8.40 -8.45
CA ALA A 53 -7.90 8.97 -7.17
C ALA A 53 -6.97 10.12 -6.72
N TYR A 54 -5.65 9.95 -6.83
CA TYR A 54 -4.69 11.01 -6.52
C TYR A 54 -4.75 12.18 -7.51
N GLN A 55 -4.99 11.91 -8.79
CA GLN A 55 -5.22 12.94 -9.79
C GLN A 55 -6.45 13.78 -9.45
N ALA A 56 -7.56 13.13 -9.06
CA ALA A 56 -8.78 13.83 -8.65
C ALA A 56 -8.59 14.65 -7.37
N ARG A 57 -7.78 14.16 -6.42
CA ARG A 57 -7.46 14.89 -5.18
C ARG A 57 -6.55 16.09 -5.41
N GLY A 58 -5.57 15.96 -6.31
CA GLY A 58 -4.54 16.98 -6.54
C GLY A 58 -3.52 17.09 -5.40
N GLY A 59 -2.49 17.91 -5.58
CA GLY A 59 -1.49 18.21 -4.53
C GLY A 59 -0.47 17.10 -4.24
N HIS A 60 -0.35 16.10 -5.11
CA HIS A 60 0.58 14.98 -4.93
C HIS A 60 1.39 14.73 -6.22
N ASN A 61 2.68 14.42 -6.05
CA ASN A 61 3.45 13.70 -7.05
C ASN A 61 3.10 12.21 -6.94
N PHE A 62 2.70 11.58 -8.05
CA PHE A 62 2.40 10.15 -8.10
C PHE A 62 3.45 9.41 -8.93
N VAL A 63 4.26 8.63 -8.24
CA VAL A 63 5.39 7.88 -8.79
C VAL A 63 5.07 6.39 -8.72
N VAL A 64 5.37 5.66 -9.78
CA VAL A 64 5.26 4.20 -9.82
C VAL A 64 6.65 3.64 -9.99
N ILE A 65 7.00 2.64 -9.19
CA ILE A 65 8.22 1.86 -9.40
C ILE A 65 7.87 0.69 -10.30
N ASP A 66 8.45 0.68 -11.48
CA ASP A 66 8.35 -0.46 -12.37
C ASP A 66 9.27 -1.59 -11.90
N THR A 67 8.66 -2.72 -11.58
CA THR A 67 9.37 -3.93 -11.12
C THR A 67 9.14 -5.11 -12.06
N SER A 68 8.48 -4.91 -13.21
CA SER A 68 7.96 -5.99 -14.05
C SER A 68 9.03 -7.01 -14.43
N ASP A 69 10.23 -6.55 -14.80
CA ASP A 69 11.33 -7.42 -15.25
C ASP A 69 11.84 -8.37 -14.14
N PHE A 70 11.52 -8.08 -12.88
CA PHE A 70 11.97 -8.84 -11.72
C PHE A 70 10.85 -9.63 -11.04
N VAL A 71 9.59 -9.24 -11.24
CA VAL A 71 8.42 -9.88 -10.59
C VAL A 71 7.46 -10.54 -11.57
N ASP A 72 7.74 -10.51 -12.87
CA ASP A 72 7.02 -11.28 -13.90
C ASP A 72 7.75 -12.58 -14.24
N THR A 73 8.03 -13.37 -13.20
CA THR A 73 8.72 -14.68 -13.32
C THR A 73 8.09 -15.69 -12.36
N LEU A 74 8.74 -16.85 -12.14
CA LEU A 74 8.30 -17.82 -11.13
C LEU A 74 8.09 -17.12 -9.78
N TYR A 75 6.97 -17.45 -9.11
CA TYR A 75 6.56 -16.75 -7.89
C TYR A 75 7.66 -16.72 -6.82
N THR A 76 8.34 -17.86 -6.60
CA THR A 76 9.41 -17.95 -5.60
C THR A 76 10.56 -17.01 -5.91
N TRP A 77 11.00 -16.95 -7.16
CA TRP A 77 12.06 -16.01 -7.60
C TRP A 77 11.60 -14.56 -7.47
N SER A 78 10.36 -14.27 -7.87
CA SER A 78 9.75 -12.94 -7.71
C SER A 78 9.71 -12.52 -6.23
N ALA A 79 9.39 -13.45 -5.33
CA ALA A 79 9.41 -13.22 -3.89
C ALA A 79 10.83 -12.92 -3.39
N PHE A 80 11.84 -13.71 -3.80
CA PHE A 80 13.23 -13.44 -3.42
C PHE A 80 13.75 -12.09 -3.91
N ASN A 81 13.35 -11.68 -5.12
CA ASN A 81 13.73 -10.39 -5.70
C ASN A 81 13.18 -9.18 -4.91
N THR A 82 12.16 -9.36 -4.06
CA THR A 82 11.60 -8.25 -3.27
C THR A 82 12.63 -7.58 -2.37
N ASN A 83 13.64 -8.33 -1.88
CA ASN A 83 14.68 -7.76 -1.04
C ASN A 83 15.61 -6.81 -1.83
N GLU A 84 16.11 -7.28 -2.97
CA GLU A 84 17.01 -6.50 -3.83
C GLU A 84 16.31 -5.25 -4.38
N LEU A 85 15.05 -5.39 -4.82
CA LEU A 85 14.23 -4.27 -5.27
C LEU A 85 14.00 -3.24 -4.16
N GLY A 86 13.75 -3.70 -2.93
CA GLY A 86 13.57 -2.82 -1.79
C GLY A 86 14.83 -2.05 -1.43
N GLU A 87 16.00 -2.71 -1.48
CA GLU A 87 17.29 -2.06 -1.27
C GLU A 87 17.59 -1.00 -2.33
N ALA A 88 17.35 -1.32 -3.61
CA ALA A 88 17.51 -0.36 -4.70
C ALA A 88 16.57 0.85 -4.54
N LEU A 89 15.30 0.61 -4.16
CA LEU A 89 14.35 1.68 -3.87
C LEU A 89 14.81 2.56 -2.69
N ALA A 90 15.39 1.97 -1.64
CA ALA A 90 15.91 2.72 -0.51
C ALA A 90 17.05 3.67 -0.88
N VAL A 91 17.92 3.28 -1.82
CA VAL A 91 18.96 4.16 -2.38
C VAL A 91 18.32 5.34 -3.11
N GLY A 92 17.30 5.09 -3.95
CA GLY A 92 16.53 6.15 -4.61
C GLY A 92 15.83 7.09 -3.61
N LEU A 93 15.30 6.56 -2.50
CA LEU A 93 14.70 7.36 -1.43
C LEU A 93 15.72 8.22 -0.68
N GLN A 94 16.94 7.70 -0.44
CA GLN A 94 18.04 8.48 0.13
C GLN A 94 18.40 9.68 -0.75
N HIS A 95 18.30 9.54 -2.06
CA HIS A 95 18.50 10.67 -2.97
C HIS A 95 17.30 11.63 -2.97
N LEU A 96 16.08 11.10 -2.97
CA LEU A 96 14.84 11.88 -2.97
C LEU A 96 14.75 12.88 -1.81
N ILE A 97 15.24 12.52 -0.63
CA ILE A 97 15.21 13.42 0.54
C ILE A 97 16.12 14.66 0.41
N ASN A 98 16.97 14.73 -0.63
CA ASN A 98 17.71 15.95 -0.96
C ASN A 98 16.86 16.95 -1.77
N PHE A 99 15.73 16.50 -2.33
CA PHE A 99 14.84 17.31 -3.17
C PHE A 99 13.50 17.59 -2.48
N VAL A 100 13.02 16.67 -1.65
CA VAL A 100 11.71 16.77 -0.99
C VAL A 100 11.87 16.50 0.51
N PRO A 101 11.18 17.27 1.37
CA PRO A 101 11.17 16.98 2.80
C PRO A 101 10.68 15.55 3.08
N LEU A 102 11.39 14.83 3.95
CA LEU A 102 11.12 13.42 4.28
C LEU A 102 9.66 13.21 4.74
N GLU A 103 9.09 14.15 5.49
CA GLU A 103 7.73 14.11 6.03
C GLU A 103 6.63 14.01 4.96
N LYS A 104 6.96 14.36 3.70
CA LYS A 104 6.05 14.35 2.56
C LYS A 104 6.06 13.04 1.77
N ILE A 105 6.88 12.06 2.18
CA ILE A 105 7.01 10.78 1.47
C ILE A 105 6.05 9.74 2.05
N HIS A 106 5.32 9.07 1.16
CA HIS A 106 4.46 7.93 1.50
C HIS A 106 4.68 6.80 0.49
N LEU A 107 5.05 5.62 0.99
CA LEU A 107 5.17 4.42 0.15
C LEU A 107 3.91 3.56 0.25
N ILE A 108 3.47 3.03 -0.88
CA ILE A 108 2.31 2.15 -0.98
C ILE A 108 2.75 0.91 -1.75
N GLY A 109 2.43 -0.27 -1.23
CA GLY A 109 2.77 -1.53 -1.89
C GLY A 109 1.59 -2.48 -1.91
N HIS A 110 1.30 -3.09 -3.06
CA HIS A 110 0.29 -4.14 -3.19
C HIS A 110 0.94 -5.52 -3.34
N SER A 111 0.43 -6.54 -2.66
CA SER A 111 0.91 -7.92 -2.80
C SER A 111 2.42 -8.03 -2.51
N LEU A 112 3.24 -8.56 -3.44
CA LEU A 112 4.71 -8.52 -3.34
C LEU A 112 5.28 -7.10 -3.19
N GLY A 113 4.63 -6.10 -3.79
CA GLY A 113 5.00 -4.70 -3.67
C GLY A 113 4.96 -4.19 -2.22
N ALA A 114 4.08 -4.73 -1.37
CA ALA A 114 4.05 -4.41 0.05
C ALA A 114 5.36 -4.80 0.74
N HIS A 115 5.93 -5.94 0.38
CA HIS A 115 7.22 -6.39 0.92
C HIS A 115 8.38 -5.57 0.39
N ILE A 116 8.32 -5.15 -0.88
CA ILE A 116 9.33 -4.25 -1.48
C ILE A 116 9.38 -2.93 -0.72
N VAL A 117 8.23 -2.27 -0.48
CA VAL A 117 8.20 -1.00 0.26
C VAL A 117 8.59 -1.17 1.74
N GLY A 118 8.22 -2.30 2.36
CA GLY A 118 8.66 -2.63 3.72
C GLY A 118 10.18 -2.79 3.81
N ARG A 119 10.78 -3.55 2.87
CA ARG A 119 12.24 -3.66 2.76
C ARG A 119 12.89 -2.31 2.50
N ALA A 120 12.30 -1.49 1.63
CA ALA A 120 12.83 -0.17 1.31
C ALA A 120 12.87 0.73 2.54
N GLY A 121 11.78 0.80 3.32
CA GLY A 121 11.74 1.57 4.57
C GLY A 121 12.80 1.12 5.58
N ARG A 122 12.91 -0.21 5.80
CA ARG A 122 13.90 -0.79 6.71
C ARG A 122 15.35 -0.54 6.27
N HIS A 123 15.64 -0.65 4.97
CA HIS A 123 16.97 -0.39 4.45
C HIS A 123 17.29 1.10 4.47
N PHE A 124 16.33 1.97 4.16
CA PHE A 124 16.45 3.42 4.25
C PHE A 124 16.85 3.88 5.67
N GLN A 125 16.27 3.27 6.71
CA GLN A 125 16.67 3.52 8.10
C GLN A 125 18.15 3.19 8.34
N THR A 126 18.62 2.05 7.82
CA THR A 126 20.04 1.65 7.91
C THR A 126 20.95 2.66 7.19
N LEU A 127 20.52 3.18 6.03
CA LEU A 127 21.31 4.09 5.20
C LEU A 127 21.37 5.53 5.74
N THR A 128 20.31 5.99 6.40
CA THR A 128 20.12 7.42 6.71
C THR A 128 19.98 7.74 8.19
N ASN A 129 19.76 6.74 9.05
CA ASN A 129 19.28 6.90 10.43
C ASN A 129 17.95 7.69 10.54
N ALA A 130 17.20 7.82 9.44
CA ALA A 130 15.89 8.45 9.38
C ALA A 130 14.83 7.42 8.97
N SER A 131 13.57 7.70 9.28
CA SER A 131 12.46 6.77 9.07
C SER A 131 11.45 7.36 8.08
N ILE A 132 10.95 6.52 7.17
CA ILE A 132 9.88 6.94 6.26
C ILE A 132 8.61 7.21 7.09
N PRO A 133 7.88 8.32 6.85
CA PRO A 133 6.75 8.69 7.70
C PRO A 133 5.57 7.71 7.64
N ARG A 134 5.35 7.10 6.47
CA ARG A 134 4.24 6.17 6.27
C ARG A 134 4.53 5.13 5.20
N ILE A 135 4.18 3.88 5.50
CA ILE A 135 4.07 2.79 4.52
C ILE A 135 2.66 2.20 4.61
N THR A 136 1.97 2.07 3.48
CA THR A 136 0.69 1.35 3.38
C THR A 136 0.86 0.03 2.62
N GLY A 137 0.50 -1.08 3.28
CA GLY A 137 0.46 -2.41 2.66
C GLY A 137 -0.96 -2.78 2.21
N LEU A 138 -1.14 -2.99 0.91
CA LEU A 138 -2.40 -3.39 0.30
C LEU A 138 -2.38 -4.89 0.06
N ASP A 139 -3.06 -5.63 0.93
CA ASP A 139 -3.13 -7.10 0.98
C ASP A 139 -1.77 -7.78 0.73
N PRO A 140 -0.78 -7.61 1.64
CA PRO A 140 0.58 -8.14 1.46
C PRO A 140 0.58 -9.66 1.20
N ALA A 141 1.42 -10.14 0.29
CA ALA A 141 1.41 -11.54 -0.13
C ALA A 141 1.81 -12.50 1.01
N ASN A 142 1.15 -13.66 1.09
CA ASN A 142 1.42 -14.62 2.16
C ASN A 142 2.56 -15.60 1.88
N PRO A 143 2.64 -16.27 0.71
CA PRO A 143 3.64 -17.31 0.50
C PRO A 143 5.07 -16.72 0.48
N CYS A 144 6.01 -17.39 1.17
CA CYS A 144 7.41 -17.03 1.35
C CYS A 144 7.73 -15.94 2.40
N PHE A 145 6.73 -15.31 3.02
CA PHE A 145 6.89 -14.19 3.97
C PHE A 145 6.35 -14.48 5.39
N ASN A 146 6.32 -15.74 5.82
CA ASN A 146 5.88 -16.14 7.16
C ASN A 146 7.06 -16.30 8.12
N GLU A 147 6.77 -16.30 9.41
CA GLU A 147 7.80 -16.52 10.44
C GLU A 147 8.53 -17.85 10.20
N GLY A 148 9.87 -17.79 10.22
CA GLY A 148 10.72 -18.94 9.91
C GLY A 148 10.99 -19.17 8.41
N GLU A 149 10.33 -18.44 7.52
CA GLU A 149 10.69 -18.41 6.10
C GLU A 149 11.87 -17.47 5.82
N ALA A 150 12.45 -17.58 4.62
CA ALA A 150 13.67 -16.85 4.25
C ALA A 150 13.47 -15.33 4.16
N LEU A 151 12.23 -14.87 3.97
CA LEU A 151 11.92 -13.45 3.79
C LEU A 151 11.09 -12.95 4.97
N SER A 152 11.55 -11.85 5.56
CA SER A 152 10.87 -11.21 6.71
C SER A 152 9.58 -10.49 6.30
N GLY A 153 9.50 -10.00 5.06
CA GLY A 153 8.36 -9.23 4.58
C GLY A 153 8.22 -7.85 5.23
N ILE A 154 7.05 -7.26 5.04
CA ILE A 154 6.68 -5.97 5.64
C ILE A 154 6.28 -6.19 7.09
N SER A 155 6.71 -5.30 7.98
CA SER A 155 6.41 -5.36 9.40
C SER A 155 6.32 -3.97 10.04
N ARG A 156 5.69 -3.91 11.21
CA ARG A 156 5.79 -2.76 12.12
C ARG A 156 7.25 -2.37 12.33
N GLY A 157 7.51 -1.07 12.25
CA GLY A 157 8.86 -0.49 12.40
C GLY A 157 9.61 -0.29 11.08
N ASP A 158 9.08 -0.74 9.93
CA ASP A 158 9.67 -0.41 8.63
C ASP A 158 9.49 1.07 8.26
N ALA A 159 8.59 1.77 8.95
CA ALA A 159 8.32 3.20 8.88
C ALA A 159 7.82 3.69 10.26
N ASP A 160 7.68 5.00 10.42
CA ASP A 160 7.07 5.60 11.61
C ASP A 160 5.61 5.16 11.81
N PHE A 161 4.94 4.86 10.69
CA PHE A 161 3.58 4.35 10.67
C PHE A 161 3.38 3.36 9.53
N VAL A 162 3.01 2.14 9.86
CA VAL A 162 2.67 1.08 8.89
C VAL A 162 1.20 0.73 9.00
N ASP A 163 0.42 0.97 7.95
CA ASP A 163 -1.00 0.60 7.89
C ASP A 163 -1.29 -0.46 6.83
N ILE A 164 -2.01 -1.51 7.20
CA ILE A 164 -2.25 -2.67 6.33
C ILE A 164 -3.74 -2.84 6.06
N ILE A 165 -4.11 -3.13 4.81
CA ILE A 165 -5.48 -3.50 4.43
C ILE A 165 -5.47 -4.96 3.99
N HIS A 166 -6.10 -5.84 4.77
CA HIS A 166 -6.20 -7.28 4.49
C HIS A 166 -7.53 -7.60 3.81
N SER A 167 -7.49 -7.93 2.53
CA SER A 167 -8.70 -8.24 1.75
C SER A 167 -8.77 -9.71 1.29
N ASN A 168 -7.67 -10.46 1.35
CA ASN A 168 -7.62 -11.89 1.01
C ASN A 168 -6.81 -12.74 2.01
N ALA A 169 -6.94 -12.40 3.30
CA ALA A 169 -6.21 -12.93 4.47
C ALA A 169 -6.20 -14.47 4.69
N LYS A 170 -6.83 -15.26 3.82
CA LYS A 170 -6.89 -16.73 3.94
C LYS A 170 -6.29 -17.48 2.75
N VAL A 171 -5.91 -16.77 1.68
CA VAL A 171 -5.46 -17.41 0.43
C VAL A 171 -4.17 -16.74 -0.07
N LEU A 172 -4.27 -15.56 -0.67
CA LEU A 172 -3.14 -14.85 -1.27
C LEU A 172 -2.51 -13.86 -0.29
N GLY A 173 -3.32 -13.20 0.54
CA GLY A 173 -2.89 -12.16 1.47
C GLY A 173 -2.53 -12.69 2.86
N LYS A 174 -1.63 -11.99 3.56
CA LYS A 174 -1.25 -12.32 4.95
C LYS A 174 -2.46 -12.23 5.86
N ARG A 175 -2.56 -13.21 6.77
CA ARG A 175 -3.62 -13.25 7.80
C ARG A 175 -3.27 -12.41 9.02
N ASP A 176 -2.07 -12.64 9.52
CA ASP A 176 -1.65 -12.15 10.81
C ASP A 176 -1.40 -10.63 10.75
N PRO A 177 -1.63 -9.91 11.84
CA PRO A 177 -1.41 -8.46 11.87
C PRO A 177 0.09 -8.18 11.79
N ILE A 178 0.46 -7.32 10.85
CA ILE A 178 1.86 -6.98 10.55
C ILE A 178 2.11 -5.47 10.55
N GLY A 179 1.07 -4.65 10.74
CA GLY A 179 1.19 -3.20 10.83
C GLY A 179 1.25 -2.64 12.25
N ASP A 180 1.30 -1.31 12.31
CA ASP A 180 0.83 -0.56 13.45
C ASP A 180 -0.69 -0.65 13.57
N VAL A 181 -1.37 -0.54 12.44
CA VAL A 181 -2.81 -0.74 12.29
C VAL A 181 -3.09 -1.72 11.15
N ASP A 182 -4.02 -2.66 11.41
CA ASP A 182 -4.39 -3.70 10.46
C ASP A 182 -5.90 -3.66 10.25
N PHE A 183 -6.33 -3.35 9.04
CA PHE A 183 -7.74 -3.28 8.64
C PHE A 183 -8.18 -4.60 7.99
N TYR A 184 -9.29 -5.14 8.47
CA TYR A 184 -9.92 -6.37 7.98
C TYR A 184 -11.34 -6.06 7.45
N PRO A 185 -11.48 -5.48 6.24
CA PRO A 185 -12.77 -5.31 5.57
C PRO A 185 -13.51 -6.66 5.47
N ASN A 186 -14.73 -6.67 6.01
CA ASN A 186 -15.60 -7.84 6.09
C ASN A 186 -15.03 -9.02 6.90
N GLY A 187 -13.98 -8.77 7.68
CA GLY A 187 -13.32 -9.75 8.55
C GLY A 187 -12.13 -10.46 7.92
N VAL A 188 -11.63 -11.49 8.61
CA VAL A 188 -10.54 -12.34 8.14
C VAL A 188 -11.11 -13.36 7.15
N VAL A 189 -11.22 -12.99 5.87
CA VAL A 189 -11.92 -13.76 4.84
C VAL A 189 -11.05 -14.05 3.61
N SER A 190 -11.42 -15.10 2.88
CA SER A 190 -10.85 -15.45 1.57
C SER A 190 -11.60 -14.83 0.40
N VAL A 191 -12.83 -14.35 0.61
CA VAL A 191 -13.67 -13.82 -0.46
C VAL A 191 -14.37 -12.56 0.04
N GLN A 192 -14.16 -11.45 -0.67
CA GLN A 192 -14.82 -10.18 -0.38
C GLN A 192 -16.21 -10.12 -1.02
N PRO A 193 -17.15 -9.33 -0.49
CA PRO A 193 -18.44 -9.09 -1.13
C PRO A 193 -18.27 -8.63 -2.60
N GLY A 194 -18.97 -9.28 -3.52
CA GLY A 194 -18.92 -8.99 -4.96
C GLY A 194 -17.80 -9.70 -5.73
N CYS A 195 -16.93 -10.46 -5.06
CA CYS A 195 -15.87 -11.24 -5.70
C CYS A 195 -16.25 -12.70 -5.91
N LEU A 196 -15.82 -13.26 -7.05
CA LEU A 196 -16.02 -14.67 -7.41
C LEU A 196 -14.75 -15.52 -7.23
N ASP A 197 -13.59 -14.87 -7.07
CA ASP A 197 -12.29 -15.53 -6.97
C ASP A 197 -11.34 -14.80 -6.00
N PRO A 198 -10.24 -15.46 -5.58
CA PRO A 198 -9.25 -14.86 -4.68
C PRO A 198 -8.54 -13.64 -5.27
N SER A 199 -8.30 -13.57 -6.58
CA SER A 199 -7.62 -12.44 -7.22
C SER A 199 -8.47 -11.17 -7.17
N CYS A 200 -9.78 -11.26 -7.37
CA CYS A 200 -10.70 -10.15 -7.11
C CYS A 200 -10.64 -9.69 -5.65
N SER A 201 -10.61 -10.63 -4.72
CA SER A 201 -10.55 -10.30 -3.29
C SER A 201 -9.21 -9.68 -2.90
N HIS A 202 -8.12 -10.11 -3.53
CA HIS A 202 -6.78 -9.55 -3.37
C HIS A 202 -6.66 -8.14 -3.96
N ALA A 203 -7.41 -7.86 -5.03
CA ALA A 203 -7.51 -6.54 -5.63
C ALA A 203 -8.33 -5.55 -4.78
N ARG A 204 -9.29 -6.04 -3.99
CA ARG A 204 -10.18 -5.19 -3.19
C ARG A 204 -9.42 -4.25 -2.24
N ALA A 205 -8.22 -4.58 -1.77
CA ALA A 205 -7.43 -3.68 -0.92
C ALA A 205 -7.09 -2.35 -1.61
N TRP A 206 -6.63 -2.36 -2.87
CA TRP A 206 -6.34 -1.13 -3.59
C TRP A 206 -7.61 -0.39 -4.05
N GLU A 207 -8.70 -1.11 -4.31
CA GLU A 207 -10.01 -0.51 -4.60
C GLU A 207 -10.55 0.30 -3.41
N LEU A 208 -10.50 -0.29 -2.21
CA LEU A 208 -10.91 0.37 -0.97
C LEU A 208 -10.01 1.55 -0.64
N TYR A 209 -8.70 1.40 -0.77
CA TYR A 209 -7.75 2.49 -0.54
C TYR A 209 -8.05 3.67 -1.48
N ALA A 210 -8.15 3.42 -2.79
CA ALA A 210 -8.40 4.45 -3.79
C ALA A 210 -9.73 5.20 -3.55
N GLU A 211 -10.78 4.52 -3.11
CA GLU A 211 -12.04 5.19 -2.75
C GLU A 211 -11.82 6.27 -1.68
N THR A 212 -11.02 5.99 -0.65
CA THR A 212 -10.71 6.96 0.43
C THR A 212 -9.79 8.09 -0.01
N VAL A 213 -9.04 7.90 -1.10
CA VAL A 213 -8.19 8.93 -1.69
C VAL A 213 -9.01 9.91 -2.52
N HIS A 214 -10.22 9.59 -3.00
CA HIS A 214 -11.02 10.61 -3.68
C HIS A 214 -11.39 11.79 -2.75
N PRO A 215 -11.38 13.04 -3.24
CA PRO A 215 -11.69 14.21 -2.42
C PRO A 215 -13.12 14.14 -1.88
N GLY A 216 -13.28 14.29 -0.56
CA GLY A 216 -14.57 14.18 0.13
C GLY A 216 -14.90 12.76 0.63
N ASN A 217 -14.14 11.74 0.23
CA ASN A 217 -14.38 10.35 0.62
C ASN A 217 -13.53 9.88 1.80
N GLU A 218 -12.80 10.78 2.47
CA GLU A 218 -11.84 10.45 3.53
C GLU A 218 -12.46 9.63 4.67
N ASN A 219 -13.76 9.80 4.91
CA ASN A 219 -14.52 9.14 5.97
C ASN A 219 -15.58 8.15 5.45
N HIS A 220 -15.53 7.74 4.19
CA HIS A 220 -16.51 6.79 3.63
C HIS A 220 -16.38 5.38 4.21
N LEU A 221 -15.15 4.97 4.53
CA LEU A 221 -14.82 3.64 5.04
C LEU A 221 -14.36 3.75 6.49
N LEU A 222 -15.31 3.76 7.42
CA LEU A 222 -15.04 3.82 8.86
C LEU A 222 -14.92 2.43 9.45
N ALA A 223 -13.79 2.17 10.11
CA ALA A 223 -13.48 0.92 10.77
C ALA A 223 -13.39 1.09 12.28
N VAL A 224 -13.80 0.06 13.02
CA VAL A 224 -13.83 0.07 14.49
C VAL A 224 -12.80 -0.92 15.02
N LYS A 225 -12.08 -0.53 16.07
CA LYS A 225 -11.12 -1.41 16.75
C LYS A 225 -11.87 -2.58 17.38
N CYS A 226 -11.60 -3.78 16.89
CA CYS A 226 -12.31 -5.01 17.29
C CYS A 226 -11.37 -6.21 17.25
N ASN A 227 -11.81 -7.34 17.80
CA ASN A 227 -11.11 -8.62 17.67
C ASN A 227 -11.68 -9.50 16.54
N SER A 228 -12.88 -9.20 16.05
CA SER A 228 -13.53 -9.95 14.97
C SER A 228 -14.68 -9.17 14.34
N ILE A 229 -15.10 -9.58 13.13
CA ILE A 229 -16.30 -9.05 12.47
C ILE A 229 -17.59 -9.37 13.26
N LEU A 230 -17.63 -10.50 13.97
CA LEU A 230 -18.75 -10.85 14.84
C LEU A 230 -18.89 -9.85 16.01
N SER A 231 -17.76 -9.41 16.59
CA SER A 231 -17.79 -8.41 17.66
C SER A 231 -18.27 -7.05 17.17
N LEU A 232 -17.97 -6.71 15.91
CA LEU A 232 -18.50 -5.52 15.25
C LEU A 232 -20.02 -5.64 15.11
N ASP A 233 -20.50 -6.79 14.64
CA ASP A 233 -21.92 -7.04 14.38
C ASP A 233 -22.79 -7.04 15.63
N THR A 234 -22.25 -7.48 16.76
CA THR A 234 -22.96 -7.50 18.05
C THR A 234 -22.81 -6.19 18.83
N GLY A 235 -22.09 -5.20 18.29
CA GLY A 235 -21.83 -3.93 18.99
C GLY A 235 -20.89 -4.07 20.20
N ALA A 236 -20.11 -5.15 20.28
CA ALA A 236 -19.25 -5.47 21.40
C ALA A 236 -17.85 -4.81 21.32
N CYS A 237 -17.61 -3.96 20.33
CA CYS A 237 -16.30 -3.33 20.13
C CYS A 237 -16.12 -2.07 21.00
N PRO A 238 -14.96 -1.91 21.67
CA PRO A 238 -14.74 -0.83 22.63
C PRO A 238 -14.32 0.51 21.99
N GLY A 239 -13.95 0.53 20.70
CA GLY A 239 -13.27 1.66 20.06
C GLY A 239 -14.20 2.64 19.33
N LYS A 240 -13.71 3.88 19.15
CA LYS A 240 -14.30 4.81 18.16
C LYS A 240 -13.93 4.36 16.74
N ALA A 241 -14.78 4.69 15.79
CA ALA A 241 -14.49 4.45 14.39
C ALA A 241 -13.40 5.42 13.89
N ILE A 242 -12.50 4.92 13.06
CA ILE A 242 -11.47 5.71 12.36
C ILE A 242 -11.57 5.41 10.86
N PRO A 243 -11.14 6.34 9.98
CA PRO A 243 -11.09 6.07 8.55
C PRO A 243 -10.01 5.02 8.23
N LEU A 244 -10.38 4.07 7.37
CA LEU A 244 -9.45 3.20 6.65
C LEU A 244 -8.73 4.02 5.55
N GLY A 245 -7.50 3.66 5.21
CA GLY A 245 -6.81 4.20 4.03
C GLY A 245 -6.33 5.64 4.22
N PHE A 246 -6.58 6.52 3.26
CA PHE A 246 -5.90 7.81 3.10
C PHE A 246 -5.83 8.64 4.40
N ALA A 247 -6.96 8.83 5.07
CA ALA A 247 -7.07 9.67 6.27
C ALA A 247 -6.85 8.93 7.60
N CYS A 248 -6.34 7.69 7.58
CA CYS A 248 -6.07 6.92 8.79
C CYS A 248 -5.15 7.70 9.76
N PRO A 249 -5.55 7.89 11.03
CA PRO A 249 -4.70 8.56 12.01
C PRO A 249 -3.39 7.81 12.22
N ARG A 250 -2.24 8.51 12.12
CA ARG A 250 -0.91 7.91 12.34
C ARG A 250 -0.67 7.39 13.77
N THR A 251 -1.55 7.73 14.70
CA THR A 251 -1.55 7.23 16.09
C THR A 251 -2.39 5.96 16.27
N ALA A 252 -3.12 5.53 15.25
CA ALA A 252 -3.96 4.33 15.34
C ALA A 252 -3.11 3.08 15.56
N LYS A 253 -3.55 2.20 16.48
CA LYS A 253 -2.89 0.92 16.76
C LYS A 253 -3.89 -0.23 16.90
N GLY A 254 -3.51 -1.40 16.37
CA GLY A 254 -4.23 -2.66 16.51
C GLY A 254 -5.18 -2.97 15.35
N ASN A 255 -6.09 -3.92 15.56
CA ASN A 255 -6.91 -4.48 14.48
C ASN A 255 -8.25 -3.78 14.37
N TYR A 256 -8.63 -3.40 13.15
CA TYR A 256 -9.85 -2.67 12.84
C TYR A 256 -10.71 -3.44 11.83
N PHE A 257 -12.02 -3.41 12.04
CA PHE A 257 -12.98 -4.14 11.25
C PHE A 257 -14.06 -3.19 10.75
N LEU A 258 -14.54 -3.44 9.53
CA LEU A 258 -15.61 -2.70 8.88
C LEU A 258 -16.38 -3.61 7.93
N LYS A 259 -17.58 -3.18 7.53
CA LYS A 259 -18.34 -3.82 6.45
C LYS A 259 -18.36 -2.91 5.23
N THR A 260 -18.28 -3.50 4.04
CA THR A 260 -18.33 -2.76 2.77
C THR A 260 -19.53 -3.21 1.92
N ASN A 261 -19.87 -2.43 0.91
CA ASN A 261 -20.73 -2.91 -0.19
C ASN A 261 -19.98 -3.90 -1.08
N ASP A 262 -20.70 -4.57 -1.97
CA ASP A 262 -20.15 -5.51 -2.95
C ASP A 262 -19.57 -4.80 -4.20
N LYS A 263 -20.00 -3.56 -4.45
CA LYS A 263 -19.60 -2.69 -5.55
C LYS A 263 -19.27 -1.28 -5.05
N PHE A 264 -18.53 -0.53 -5.86
CA PHE A 264 -18.26 0.88 -5.63
C PHE A 264 -19.56 1.71 -5.69
N PRO A 265 -19.76 2.72 -4.82
CA PRO A 265 -18.92 3.02 -3.64
C PRO A 265 -19.06 1.94 -2.58
N PHE A 266 -17.93 1.48 -2.06
CA PHE A 266 -17.82 0.42 -1.07
C PHE A 266 -18.17 0.89 0.35
N GLY A 267 -18.00 2.18 0.63
CA GLY A 267 -18.47 2.82 1.85
C GLY A 267 -19.99 2.66 2.02
N LYS A 268 -20.43 2.33 3.24
CA LYS A 268 -21.86 2.18 3.57
C LYS A 268 -22.53 3.47 4.02
N ASN A 269 -21.74 4.51 4.28
CA ASN A 269 -22.22 5.79 4.79
C ASN A 269 -22.45 6.75 3.62
N LEU A 270 -23.63 6.65 3.00
CA LEU A 270 -24.23 7.70 2.18
C LEU A 270 -25.52 8.16 2.86
#